data_AF-A0A450WBV6-F1
#
_entry.id   AF-A0A450WBV6-F1
#
_cell.length_a   1.000
_cell.length_b   1.000
_cell.length_c   1.000
_cell.angle_alpha   90.00
_cell.angle_beta   90.00
_cell.angle_gamma   90.00
#
_symmetry.space_group_name_H-M   'P 1'
#
loop_
_entity.id
_entity.type
_entity.pdbx_description
1 polymer ?
#
loop_
_entity_poly.entity_id
_entity_poly.type
_entity_poly.pdbx_seq_one_letter_code
_entity_poly.pdbx_strand_id
1 'polypeptide(L)'
;METEFPSETVYWNELDFEKITDNCNSFATNAHFGLGADKTDQFIWVDAQSNLCEDFHLYTFEWTPNRITWLLDGKKARKETGNTIQVFVDNAGESMDIRFNVWVGNADFGGTFEELCSTGASENPTGYDVFLIPSVEGIMGRISL
;
A
#
# COMPACT_ATOMS: atom_id res chain seq x y z
N MET A 1 14.88 -17.19 19.93
CA MET A 1 13.94 -16.06 19.78
C MET A 1 12.81 -16.61 18.94
N GLU A 2 11.76 -17.11 19.60
CA GLU A 2 10.56 -17.57 18.90
C GLU A 2 9.90 -16.36 18.26
N THR A 3 9.72 -16.41 16.95
CA THR A 3 8.89 -15.48 16.21
C THR A 3 7.44 -15.84 16.51
N GLU A 4 6.78 -15.11 17.42
CA GLU A 4 5.32 -15.16 17.50
C GLU A 4 4.77 -14.60 16.19
N PHE A 5 4.29 -15.49 15.33
CA PHE A 5 3.39 -15.09 14.25
C PHE A 5 2.12 -14.52 14.88
N PRO A 6 1.49 -13.49 14.28
CA PRO A 6 0.23 -12.96 14.78
C PRO A 6 -0.73 -14.13 15.00
N SER A 7 -1.36 -14.18 16.17
CA SER A 7 -2.22 -15.30 16.52
C SER A 7 -3.34 -15.45 15.48
N GLU A 8 -3.73 -16.69 15.17
CA GLU A 8 -4.85 -17.03 14.29
C GLU A 8 -6.18 -16.35 14.67
N THR A 9 -6.22 -15.67 15.82
CA THR A 9 -7.38 -15.01 16.40
C THR A 9 -7.40 -13.49 16.18
N VAL A 10 -6.36 -12.88 15.62
CA VAL A 10 -6.32 -11.43 15.33
C VAL A 10 -6.77 -11.18 13.89
N TYR A 11 -7.79 -10.34 13.75
CA TYR A 11 -8.29 -9.94 12.44
C TYR A 11 -7.31 -8.96 11.79
N TRP A 12 -6.87 -9.29 10.58
CA TRP A 12 -5.99 -8.42 9.81
C TRP A 12 -6.79 -7.35 9.08
N ASN A 13 -6.32 -6.10 9.10
CA ASN A 13 -6.89 -5.00 8.34
C ASN A 13 -5.74 -4.11 7.86
N GLU A 14 -5.55 -4.03 6.55
CA GLU A 14 -4.46 -3.31 5.91
C GLU A 14 -4.91 -2.76 4.55
N LEU A 15 -4.44 -1.55 4.25
CA LEU A 15 -4.79 -0.79 3.06
C LEU A 15 -3.53 -0.19 2.48
N ASP A 16 -3.30 -0.44 1.20
CA ASP A 16 -1.95 -0.31 0.66
C ASP A 16 -1.94 0.58 -0.58
N PHE A 17 -0.90 1.41 -0.68
CA PHE A 17 -0.31 1.81 -1.94
C PHE A 17 1.07 1.16 -2.00
N GLU A 18 1.38 0.53 -3.13
CA GLU A 18 2.66 -0.12 -3.40
C GLU A 18 3.20 0.40 -4.73
N LYS A 19 4.40 0.97 -4.71
CA LYS A 19 5.03 1.55 -5.91
C LYS A 19 6.32 0.83 -6.21
N ILE A 20 6.31 0.04 -7.26
CA ILE A 20 7.49 -0.68 -7.73
C ILE A 20 8.36 0.25 -8.58
N THR A 21 9.65 0.36 -8.24
CA THR A 21 10.58 1.35 -8.80
C THR A 21 10.70 1.27 -10.33
N ASP A 22 10.70 0.08 -10.91
CA ASP A 22 10.89 -0.12 -12.36
C ASP A 22 9.63 0.23 -13.20
N ASN A 23 8.50 0.47 -12.55
CA ASN A 23 7.24 0.77 -13.19
C ASN A 23 6.80 2.22 -12.93
N CYS A 24 7.21 3.13 -13.81
CA CYS A 24 6.91 4.55 -13.66
C CYS A 24 5.48 4.97 -13.98
N ASN A 25 4.65 4.08 -14.55
CA ASN A 25 3.32 4.46 -15.04
C ASN A 25 2.19 3.72 -14.31
N SER A 26 2.48 2.94 -13.28
CA SER A 26 1.45 2.35 -12.44
C SER A 26 1.95 2.13 -11.01
N PHE A 27 0.99 1.84 -10.13
CA PHE A 27 1.20 1.45 -8.75
C PHE A 27 0.13 0.42 -8.39
N ALA A 28 0.37 -0.35 -7.35
CA ALA A 28 -0.59 -1.30 -6.82
C ALA A 28 -1.34 -0.71 -5.63
N THR A 29 -2.57 -1.19 -5.46
CA THR A 29 -3.39 -0.96 -4.28
C THR A 29 -3.88 -2.29 -3.76
N ASN A 30 -3.97 -2.44 -2.45
CA ASN A 30 -4.52 -3.63 -1.85
C ASN A 30 -5.41 -3.28 -0.66
N ALA A 31 -6.42 -4.11 -0.45
CA ALA A 31 -7.18 -4.17 0.79
C ALA A 31 -7.01 -5.59 1.30
N HIS A 32 -6.09 -5.77 2.25
CA HIS A 32 -5.77 -7.05 2.83
C HIS A 32 -6.49 -7.20 4.16
N PHE A 33 -7.32 -8.23 4.28
CA PHE A 33 -8.13 -8.43 5.48
C PHE A 33 -8.49 -9.89 5.73
N GLY A 34 -8.76 -10.23 6.99
CA GLY A 34 -9.25 -11.57 7.37
C GLY A 34 -8.49 -12.20 8.55
N LEU A 35 -8.94 -13.40 8.93
CA LEU A 35 -8.43 -14.14 10.08
C LEU A 35 -7.53 -15.29 9.62
N GLY A 36 -6.42 -15.49 10.32
CA GLY A 36 -5.59 -16.68 10.12
C GLY A 36 -5.23 -16.95 8.66
N ALA A 37 -5.51 -18.16 8.20
CA ALA A 37 -5.35 -18.62 6.81
C ALA A 37 -6.44 -18.13 5.82
N ASP A 38 -7.57 -17.58 6.31
CA ASP A 38 -8.69 -17.11 5.49
C ASP A 38 -8.57 -15.62 5.11
N LYS A 39 -7.33 -15.11 4.99
CA LYS A 39 -7.09 -13.74 4.54
C LYS A 39 -7.42 -13.59 3.07
N THR A 40 -7.91 -12.40 2.72
CA THR A 40 -8.27 -12.00 1.37
C THR A 40 -7.38 -10.86 0.95
N ASP A 41 -6.74 -11.02 -0.21
CA ASP A 41 -6.11 -9.94 -0.96
C ASP A 41 -7.07 -9.42 -2.03
N GLN A 42 -7.24 -8.10 -2.06
CA GLN A 42 -7.89 -7.40 -3.16
C GLN A 42 -6.87 -6.54 -3.90
N PHE A 43 -5.81 -7.19 -4.38
CA PHE A 43 -4.70 -6.56 -5.06
C PHE A 43 -5.07 -6.09 -6.47
N ILE A 44 -4.81 -4.82 -6.79
CA ILE A 44 -5.14 -4.20 -8.08
C ILE A 44 -4.02 -3.26 -8.52
N TRP A 45 -3.50 -3.49 -9.73
CA TRP A 45 -2.66 -2.52 -10.45
C TRP A 45 -3.49 -1.38 -11.01
N VAL A 46 -3.06 -0.14 -10.78
CA VAL A 46 -3.71 1.08 -11.26
C VAL A 46 -2.76 1.86 -12.14
N ASP A 47 -3.17 2.11 -13.39
CA ASP A 47 -2.44 2.95 -14.33
C ASP A 47 -2.44 4.42 -13.86
N ALA A 48 -1.26 4.93 -13.56
CA ALA A 48 -1.04 6.34 -13.32
C ALA A 48 -1.20 7.10 -14.65
N GLN A 49 -1.90 8.24 -14.59
CA GLN A 49 -2.09 9.11 -15.76
C GLN A 49 -0.90 10.09 -15.93
N SER A 50 0.22 9.81 -15.27
CA SER A 50 1.44 10.60 -15.19
C SER A 50 2.64 9.69 -14.90
N ASN A 51 3.84 10.16 -15.22
CA ASN A 51 5.07 9.46 -14.88
C ASN A 51 5.39 9.68 -13.39
N LEU A 52 5.24 8.63 -12.59
CA LEU A 52 5.46 8.62 -11.13
C LEU A 52 6.93 8.72 -10.71
N CYS A 53 7.87 8.63 -11.65
CA CYS A 53 9.31 8.66 -11.38
C CYS A 53 9.95 10.04 -11.60
N GLU A 54 9.22 10.98 -12.22
CA GLU A 54 9.78 12.29 -12.62
C GLU A 54 9.56 13.37 -11.56
N ASP A 55 8.51 13.26 -10.74
CA ASP A 55 8.11 14.29 -9.78
C ASP A 55 7.44 13.70 -8.52
N PHE A 56 7.27 14.54 -7.50
CA PHE A 56 6.47 14.19 -6.33
C PHE A 56 4.97 14.11 -6.68
N HIS A 57 4.31 13.10 -6.12
CA HIS A 57 2.87 12.87 -6.26
C HIS A 57 2.18 12.84 -4.90
N LEU A 58 0.90 13.24 -4.88
CA LEU A 58 0.07 13.20 -3.67
C LEU A 58 -0.75 11.91 -3.65
N TYR A 59 -0.36 10.98 -2.78
CA TYR A 59 -1.11 9.76 -2.49
C TYR A 59 -2.03 10.01 -1.30
N THR A 60 -3.30 9.61 -1.42
CA THR A 60 -4.28 9.86 -0.36
C THR A 60 -5.20 8.65 -0.18
N PHE A 61 -5.38 8.27 1.08
CA PHE A 61 -6.50 7.46 1.50
C PHE A 61 -7.63 8.34 2.02
N GLU A 62 -8.83 8.14 1.51
CA GLU A 62 -10.05 8.54 2.19
C GLU A 62 -10.75 7.29 2.73
N TRP A 63 -10.74 7.12 4.05
CA TRP A 63 -11.46 6.05 4.71
C TRP A 63 -12.57 6.64 5.58
N THR A 64 -13.79 6.15 5.34
CA THR A 64 -15.01 6.50 6.08
C THR A 64 -15.82 5.22 6.28
N PRO A 65 -16.79 5.18 7.20
CA PRO A 65 -17.66 4.00 7.37
C PRO A 65 -18.42 3.56 6.10
N ASN A 66 -18.50 4.42 5.07
CA ASN A 66 -19.24 4.14 3.84
C ASN A 66 -18.35 3.80 2.63
N ARG A 67 -17.05 4.11 2.69
CA ARG A 67 -16.12 3.88 1.57
C ARG A 67 -14.66 3.93 2.02
N ILE A 68 -13.82 3.22 1.27
CA ILE A 68 -12.38 3.47 1.18
C ILE A 68 -12.09 3.97 -0.22
N THR A 69 -11.26 5.00 -0.38
CA THR A 69 -10.89 5.56 -1.68
C THR A 69 -9.41 5.88 -1.71
N TRP A 70 -8.74 5.41 -2.75
CA TRP A 70 -7.36 5.75 -3.07
C TRP A 70 -7.38 6.89 -4.09
N LEU A 71 -6.61 7.94 -3.84
CA LEU A 71 -6.43 9.03 -4.77
C LEU A 71 -4.95 9.23 -5.08
N LEU A 72 -4.67 9.57 -6.34
CA LEU A 72 -3.39 10.05 -6.83
C LEU A 72 -3.60 11.47 -7.38
N ASP A 73 -2.88 12.44 -6.85
CA ASP A 73 -2.99 13.86 -7.20
C ASP A 73 -4.43 14.39 -7.12
N GLY A 74 -5.17 13.95 -6.10
CA GLY A 74 -6.56 14.30 -5.88
C GLY A 74 -7.55 13.66 -6.86
N LYS A 75 -7.08 12.84 -7.81
CA LYS A 75 -7.93 12.06 -8.72
C LYS A 75 -8.15 10.67 -8.14
N LYS A 76 -9.39 10.20 -8.16
CA LYS A 76 -9.76 8.86 -7.69
C LYS A 76 -9.08 7.78 -8.55
N ALA A 77 -8.24 6.97 -7.91
CA ALA A 77 -7.60 5.80 -8.47
C ALA A 77 -8.46 4.54 -8.27
N ARG A 78 -8.93 4.33 -7.03
CA ARG A 78 -9.76 3.18 -6.65
C ARG A 78 -10.77 3.58 -5.60
N LYS A 79 -11.92 2.91 -5.57
CA LYS A 79 -12.93 3.06 -4.52
C LYS A 79 -13.55 1.70 -4.18
N GLU A 80 -13.56 1.39 -2.89
CA GLU A 80 -14.25 0.24 -2.33
C GLU A 80 -15.50 0.67 -1.54
N THR A 81 -16.56 -0.12 -1.67
CA THR A 81 -17.84 0.03 -0.98
C THR A 81 -18.46 -1.33 -0.72
N GLY A 82 -19.62 -1.39 -0.05
CA GLY A 82 -20.33 -2.65 0.19
C GLY A 82 -19.57 -3.57 1.16
N ASN A 83 -19.38 -4.83 0.78
CA ASN A 83 -18.84 -5.84 1.69
C ASN A 83 -17.42 -5.51 2.18
N THR A 84 -16.54 -5.02 1.30
CA THR A 84 -15.16 -4.68 1.68
C THR A 84 -15.16 -3.64 2.80
N ILE A 85 -15.86 -2.51 2.65
CA ILE A 85 -15.88 -1.50 3.73
C ILE A 85 -16.52 -2.04 5.01
N GLN A 86 -17.57 -2.87 4.89
CA GLN A 86 -18.23 -3.44 6.08
C GLN A 86 -17.26 -4.28 6.90
N VAL A 87 -16.40 -5.06 6.24
CA VAL A 87 -15.35 -5.83 6.92
C VAL A 87 -14.42 -4.93 7.74
N PHE A 88 -13.92 -3.83 7.16
CA PHE A 88 -13.03 -2.91 7.88
C PHE A 88 -13.78 -2.18 9.01
N VAL A 89 -15.05 -1.81 8.82
CA VAL A 89 -15.87 -1.21 9.88
C VAL A 89 -16.04 -2.16 11.07
N ASP A 90 -16.25 -3.44 10.79
CA ASP A 90 -16.52 -4.43 11.84
C ASP A 90 -15.23 -4.90 12.55
N ASN A 91 -14.08 -4.86 11.87
CA ASN A 91 -12.88 -5.56 12.32
C ASN A 91 -11.61 -4.70 12.49
N ALA A 92 -11.53 -3.48 11.97
CA ALA A 92 -10.34 -2.64 12.10
C ALA A 92 -10.11 -2.08 13.52
N GLY A 93 -10.91 -2.50 14.50
CA GLY A 93 -10.82 -2.04 15.88
C GLY A 93 -11.09 -0.54 16.00
N GLU A 94 -10.43 0.13 16.95
CA GLU A 94 -10.57 1.58 17.15
C GLU A 94 -9.61 2.42 16.26
N SER A 95 -8.56 1.82 15.70
CA SER A 95 -7.59 2.52 14.83
C SER A 95 -6.67 1.55 14.05
N MET A 96 -6.28 1.91 12.83
CA MET A 96 -5.16 1.28 12.09
C MET A 96 -3.82 2.00 12.39
N ASP A 97 -2.68 1.77 11.70
CA ASP A 97 -1.39 2.52 11.85
C ASP A 97 -0.82 3.12 10.53
N ILE A 98 -0.29 4.39 10.46
CA ILE A 98 0.18 4.99 9.20
C ILE A 98 1.63 4.58 9.12
N ARG A 99 1.99 3.81 8.11
CA ARG A 99 3.36 3.34 7.97
C ARG A 99 3.88 3.62 6.58
N PHE A 100 5.16 3.95 6.57
CA PHE A 100 5.97 4.07 5.38
C PHE A 100 7.10 3.07 5.55
N ASN A 101 7.28 2.19 4.58
CA ASN A 101 8.42 1.30 4.56
C ASN A 101 9.06 1.32 3.18
N VAL A 102 10.31 0.85 3.14
CA VAL A 102 11.05 0.59 1.91
C VAL A 102 11.69 -0.78 2.03
N TRP A 103 11.39 -1.67 1.10
CA TRP A 103 11.91 -3.03 1.07
C TRP A 103 12.13 -3.52 -0.36
N VAL A 104 12.93 -4.57 -0.49
CA VAL A 104 13.23 -5.23 -1.76
C VAL A 104 12.29 -6.41 -1.92
N GLY A 105 11.42 -6.35 -2.93
CA GLY A 105 10.51 -7.44 -3.29
C GLY A 105 11.22 -8.63 -3.93
N ASN A 106 10.46 -9.70 -4.17
CA ASN A 106 10.94 -10.81 -5.00
C ASN A 106 10.83 -10.45 -6.50
N ALA A 107 11.38 -11.31 -7.37
CA ALA A 107 11.40 -11.08 -8.81
C ALA A 107 10.00 -10.95 -9.46
N ASP A 108 8.98 -11.56 -8.87
CA ASP A 108 7.61 -11.57 -9.41
C ASP A 108 6.84 -10.29 -9.06
N PHE A 109 7.22 -9.59 -8.00
CA PHE A 109 6.54 -8.40 -7.50
C PHE A 109 7.40 -7.15 -7.57
N GLY A 110 8.58 -7.17 -6.94
CA GLY A 110 9.51 -6.04 -6.85
C GLY A 110 10.47 -5.91 -8.02
N GLY A 111 10.38 -6.82 -9.00
CA GLY A 111 11.33 -6.94 -10.10
C GLY A 111 12.65 -7.59 -9.66
N THR A 112 13.57 -7.76 -10.60
CA THR A 112 14.90 -8.30 -10.27
C THR A 112 15.73 -7.20 -9.60
N PHE A 113 16.14 -7.45 -8.36
CA PHE A 113 17.07 -6.55 -7.67
C PHE A 113 18.46 -6.69 -8.28
N GLU A 114 18.94 -5.64 -8.93
CA GLU A 114 20.32 -5.56 -9.40
C GLU A 114 21.18 -4.83 -8.36
N GLU A 115 22.00 -5.59 -7.65
CA GLU A 115 22.98 -5.03 -6.74
C GLU A 115 24.14 -4.42 -7.56
N LEU A 116 24.00 -3.14 -7.94
CA LEU A 116 25.08 -2.40 -8.59
C LEU A 116 26.19 -2.02 -7.59
N CYS A 117 26.84 -3.01 -6.98
CA CYS A 117 27.92 -2.78 -6.04
C CYS A 117 29.33 -3.06 -6.61
N SER A 118 29.51 -3.20 -7.94
CA SER A 118 30.87 -3.48 -8.47
C SER A 118 31.31 -2.91 -9.83
N THR A 119 30.48 -2.24 -10.63
CA THR A 119 30.94 -1.82 -11.97
C THR A 119 30.38 -0.49 -12.45
N GLY A 120 30.59 0.62 -11.73
CA GLY A 120 30.59 1.99 -12.29
C GLY A 120 29.46 2.36 -13.29
N ALA A 121 28.26 1.81 -13.13
CA ALA A 121 27.12 2.01 -14.01
C ALA A 121 25.97 2.67 -13.22
N SER A 122 25.15 3.40 -13.96
CA SER A 122 24.29 4.54 -13.59
C SER A 122 23.40 4.41 -12.34
N GLU A 123 23.17 5.57 -11.73
CA GLU A 123 22.56 5.86 -10.41
C GLU A 123 21.07 5.52 -10.23
N ASN A 124 20.61 4.31 -10.53
CA ASN A 124 19.25 3.93 -10.12
C ASN A 124 19.17 2.46 -9.68
N PRO A 125 19.24 2.15 -8.38
CA PRO A 125 18.94 0.81 -7.90
C PRO A 125 17.45 0.53 -8.15
N THR A 126 17.17 -0.46 -8.99
CA THR A 126 15.81 -0.98 -9.19
C THR A 126 15.46 -1.90 -8.01
N GLY A 127 14.39 -1.56 -7.28
CA GLY A 127 13.79 -2.47 -6.30
C GLY A 127 13.52 -1.86 -4.92
N TYR A 128 13.00 -0.63 -4.88
CA TYR A 128 12.37 -0.09 -3.68
C TYR A 128 10.86 -0.07 -3.88
N ASP A 129 10.13 -0.62 -2.91
CA ASP A 129 8.69 -0.44 -2.79
C ASP A 129 8.40 0.56 -1.66
N VAL A 130 7.61 1.60 -1.92
CA VAL A 130 7.15 2.53 -0.88
C VAL A 130 5.73 2.15 -0.51
N PHE A 131 5.58 1.61 0.70
CA PHE A 131 4.27 1.27 1.23
C PHE A 131 3.65 2.47 1.94
N LEU A 132 2.35 2.68 1.76
CA LEU A 132 1.56 3.60 2.59
C LEU A 132 0.50 2.79 3.32
N ILE A 133 0.73 2.43 4.58
CA ILE A 133 -0.35 1.95 5.48
C ILE A 133 -1.00 3.20 6.06
N PRO A 134 -2.33 3.29 6.21
CA PRO A 134 -2.93 4.33 7.04
C PRO A 134 -3.42 3.83 8.42
N SER A 135 -2.96 4.49 9.49
CA SER A 135 -3.56 4.69 10.82
C SER A 135 -4.40 5.89 10.65
N VAL A 136 -5.57 5.93 11.22
CA VAL A 136 -5.99 7.22 11.72
C VAL A 136 -6.78 6.99 12.99
N GLU A 137 -6.28 7.48 14.12
CA GLU A 137 -7.16 7.98 15.16
C GLU A 137 -7.88 9.22 14.61
N GLY A 138 -9.20 9.18 14.58
CA GLY A 138 -10.10 10.33 14.52
C GLY A 138 -9.66 11.56 13.70
N ILE A 139 -10.35 11.76 12.57
CA ILE A 139 -10.51 13.05 11.84
C ILE A 139 -9.38 13.41 10.86
N MET A 140 -9.73 13.31 9.56
CA MET A 140 -9.31 14.13 8.41
C MET A 140 -7.92 14.79 8.51
N GLY A 141 -6.87 14.04 8.20
CA GLY A 141 -5.51 14.56 7.99
C GLY A 141 -5.23 14.78 6.51
N ARG A 142 -5.17 16.05 6.07
CA ARG A 142 -4.55 16.43 4.80
C ARG A 142 -3.05 16.58 5.05
N ILE A 143 -2.23 15.68 4.51
CA ILE A 143 -0.77 15.84 4.52
C ILE A 143 -0.38 16.56 3.22
N SER A 144 0.10 17.78 3.36
CA SER A 144 0.89 18.46 2.33
C SER A 144 2.33 18.44 2.85
N LEU A 145 3.24 17.80 2.10
CA LEU A 145 4.68 17.91 2.32
C LEU A 145 5.15 19.31 1.92
#